data_AF-K1JHI3-F1
#
_entry.id   AF-K1JHI3-F1
#
_cell.length_a   1.000
_cell.length_b   1.000
_cell.length_c   1.000
_cell.angle_alpha   90.00
_cell.angle_beta   90.00
_cell.angle_gamma   90.00
#
_symmetry.space_group_name_H-M   'P 1'
#
loop_
_entity.id
_entity.type
_entity.pdbx_description
1 polymer ?
#
loop_
_entity_poly.entity_id
_entity_poly.type
_entity_poly.pdbx_seq_one_letter_code
_entity_poly.pdbx_strand_id
1 'polypeptide(L)' 'MEKMLTEIGSYSLFHEYLNVVGAASPALTRIKSRWEYKQSDRLVAQIRVDQQGNARFFIDARAISVN' A
#
# COMPACT_ATOMS: atom_id res chain seq x y z
N MET A 1 15.40 1.36 11.32
CA MET A 1 15.97 0.91 10.03
C MET A 1 14.84 0.74 9.03
N GLU A 2 15.10 1.10 7.79
CA GLU A 2 14.17 1.77 6.87
C GLU A 2 12.93 0.96 6.48
N LYS A 3 11.80 1.67 6.45
CA LYS A 3 10.48 1.21 5.99
C LYS A 3 10.57 0.94 4.48
N MET A 4 11.07 -0.22 4.09
CA MET A 4 11.14 -0.67 2.69
C MET A 4 9.74 -1.05 2.20
N LEU A 5 8.89 -0.05 2.00
CA LEU A 5 7.76 -0.23 1.12
C LEU A 5 8.25 -0.18 -0.32
N THR A 6 7.93 -1.20 -1.08
CA THR A 6 8.20 -1.28 -2.50
C THR A 6 7.07 -0.61 -3.26
N GLU A 7 7.42 0.32 -4.15
CA GLU A 7 6.46 0.90 -5.09
C GLU A 7 6.03 -0.16 -6.10
N ILE A 8 4.73 -0.27 -6.33
CA ILE A 8 4.16 -1.17 -7.33
C ILE A 8 3.30 -0.38 -8.31
N GLY A 9 3.42 -0.71 -9.59
CA GLY A 9 2.64 -0.09 -10.66
C GLY A 9 1.26 -0.70 -10.89
N SER A 10 0.91 -1.76 -10.15
CA SER A 10 -0.33 -2.54 -10.38
C SER A 10 -1.27 -2.46 -9.19
N TYR A 11 -2.45 -1.87 -9.39
CA TYR A 11 -3.52 -1.83 -8.38
C TYR A 11 -4.01 -3.23 -8.01
N SER A 12 -4.04 -4.17 -8.97
CA SER A 12 -4.45 -5.55 -8.70
C SER A 12 -3.53 -6.23 -7.69
N LEU A 13 -2.21 -6.06 -7.84
CA LEU A 13 -1.23 -6.60 -6.90
C LEU A 13 -1.36 -5.94 -5.51
N PHE A 14 -1.66 -4.64 -5.48
CA PHE A 14 -1.93 -3.92 -4.24
C PHE A 14 -3.16 -4.47 -3.52
N HIS A 15 -4.25 -4.68 -4.25
CA HIS A 15 -5.50 -5.21 -3.71
C HIS A 15 -5.32 -6.63 -3.14
N GLU A 16 -4.64 -7.51 -3.89
CA GLU A 16 -4.29 -8.87 -3.44
C GLU A 16 -3.48 -8.83 -2.14
N TYR A 17 -2.46 -7.96 -2.10
CA TYR A 17 -1.65 -7.77 -0.90
C TYR A 17 -2.47 -7.29 0.29
N LEU A 18 -3.35 -6.31 0.09
CA LEU A 18 -4.23 -5.82 1.15
C LEU A 18 -5.12 -6.94 1.71
N ASN A 19 -5.65 -7.80 0.84
CA ASN A 19 -6.43 -8.95 1.28
C ASN A 19 -5.59 -9.93 2.14
N VAL A 20 -4.34 -10.18 1.76
CA VAL A 20 -3.40 -11.04 2.54
C VAL A 20 -3.11 -10.46 3.93
N VAL A 21 -2.96 -9.13 4.05
CA VAL A 21 -2.71 -8.45 5.34
C VAL A 21 -4.00 -8.07 6.09
N GLY A 22 -5.16 -8.56 5.63
CA GLY A 22 -6.47 -8.29 6.24
C GLY A 22 -6.91 -6.82 6.18
N ALA A 23 -6.38 -6.04 5.25
CA ALA A 23 -6.73 -4.65 5.05
C ALA A 23 -7.84 -4.48 4.01
N ALA A 24 -8.80 -3.61 4.29
CA ALA A 24 -9.77 -3.19 3.28
C ALA A 24 -9.12 -2.21 2.30
N SER A 25 -9.31 -2.44 0.99
CA SER A 25 -8.83 -1.50 -0.02
C SER A 25 -9.60 -0.18 0.05
N PRO A 26 -8.93 0.96 0.28
CA PRO A 26 -9.58 2.25 0.28
C PRO A 26 -10.00 2.63 -1.15
N ALA A 27 -11.16 3.26 -1.30
CA ALA A 27 -11.55 3.86 -2.56
C ALA A 27 -10.57 5.02 -2.88
N LEU A 28 -9.88 4.94 -4.03
CA LEU A 28 -8.93 5.97 -4.47
C LEU A 28 -9.54 7.38 -4.48
N THR A 29 -10.83 7.48 -4.83
CA THR A 29 -11.61 8.72 -4.84
C THR A 29 -11.74 9.39 -3.47
N ARG A 30 -11.54 8.63 -2.37
CA ARG A 30 -11.56 9.15 -1.00
C ARG A 30 -10.18 9.57 -0.49
N ILE A 31 -9.10 9.22 -1.20
CA ILE A 31 -7.73 9.51 -0.77
C ILE A 31 -7.35 10.91 -1.25
N LYS A 32 -7.35 11.88 -0.34
CA LYS A 32 -7.00 13.27 -0.69
C LYS A 32 -5.51 13.52 -0.90
N SER A 33 -4.64 12.78 -0.20
CA SER A 33 -3.19 13.01 -0.28
C SER A 33 -2.39 11.76 0.07
N ARG A 34 -2.78 11.07 1.15
CA ARG A 34 -2.13 9.84 1.58
C ARG A 34 -3.11 8.93 2.29
N TRP A 35 -2.91 7.63 2.11
CA TRP A 35 -3.49 6.58 2.93
C TRP A 35 -2.39 5.65 3.43
N GLU A 36 -2.49 5.19 4.67
CA GLU A 36 -1.51 4.33 5.31
C GLU A 36 -2.23 3.24 6.07
N TYR A 37 -1.75 2.01 5.93
CA TYR A 37 -2.20 0.88 6.72
C TYR A 37 -1.04 0.29 7.49
N LYS A 38 -1.21 0.25 8.81
CA LYS A 38 -0.26 -0.30 9.75
C LYS A 38 -0.85 -1.57 10.36
N GLN A 39 -0.07 -2.64 10.33
CA GLN A 39 -0.37 -3.89 11.00
C GLN A 39 0.63 -4.06 12.15
N SER A 40 0.15 -4.23 13.38
CA SER A 40 1.00 -4.40 14.58
C SER A 40 2.10 -3.32 14.68
N ASP A 41 1.68 -2.05 14.55
CA ASP A 41 2.54 -0.84 14.51
C ASP A 41 3.48 -0.70 13.30
N ARG A 42 3.58 -1.74 12.45
CA ARG A 42 4.39 -1.71 11.24
C ARG A 42 3.58 -1.21 10.05
N LEU A 43 4.09 -0.20 9.35
CA LEU A 43 3.52 0.23 8.08
C LEU A 43 3.72 -0.87 7.03
N VAL A 44 2.64 -1.45 6.54
CA VAL A 44 2.67 -2.56 5.57
C VAL A 44 2.13 -2.15 4.21
N ALA A 45 1.23 -1.16 4.13
CA ALA A 45 0.77 -0.60 2.87
C ALA A 45 0.60 0.91 2.96
N GLN A 46 0.81 1.59 1.84
CA GLN A 46 0.62 3.02 1.71
C GLN A 46 0.19 3.37 0.30
N ILE A 47 -0.69 4.37 0.18
CA ILE A 47 -1.04 5.00 -1.08
C ILE A 47 -0.65 6.46 -0.97
N ARG A 48 0.03 6.98 -1.99
CA ARG A 48 0.30 8.42 -2.13
C ARG A 48 -0.34 8.92 -3.40
N VAL A 49 -1.03 10.05 -3.31
CA VAL A 49 -1.50 10.77 -4.48
C VAL A 49 -0.46 11.85 -4.78
N ASP A 50 0.13 11.78 -5.97
CA ASP A 50 1.08 12.77 -6.45
C ASP A 50 0.37 14.11 -6.74
N GLN A 51 1.13 15.20 -6.90
CA GLN A 51 0.57 16.52 -7.24
C GLN A 51 -0.21 16.51 -8.57
N GLN A 52 0.07 15.53 -9.44
CA GLN A 52 -0.64 15.31 -10.70
C GLN A 52 -1.94 14.49 -10.54
N GLY A 53 -2.31 14.09 -9.31
CA GLY A 53 -3.49 13.26 -9.04
C GLY A 53 -3.30 11.76 -9.27
N ASN A 54 -2.06 11.33 -9.60
CA ASN A 54 -1.75 9.92 -9.81
C ASN A 54 -1.55 9.19 -8.49
N ALA A 55 -2.30 8.10 -8.28
CA ALA A 55 -2.13 7.23 -7.13
C ALA A 55 -0.93 6.31 -7.33
N ARG A 56 0.01 6.36 -6.38
CA ARG A 56 1.16 5.46 -6.26
C ARG A 56 0.95 4.52 -5.09
N PHE A 57 1.20 3.24 -5.33
CA PHE A 57 0.93 2.16 -4.40
C PHE A 57 2.24 1.63 -3.84
N PHE A 58 2.30 1.46 -2.53
CA PHE A 58 3.50 1.03 -1.82
C PHE A 58 3.11 -0.10 -0.86
N ILE A 59 3.86 -1.21 -0.88
CA ILE A 59 3.60 -2.38 -0.03
C ILE A 59 4.89 -2.91 0.59
N ASP A 60 4.82 -3.51 1.77
CA ASP A 60 5.97 -4.14 2.39
C ASP A 60 6.28 -5.47 1.67
N ALA A 61 7.31 -5.47 0.83
CA ALA A 61 7.69 -6.64 0.04
C ALA A 61 8.17 -7.84 0.89
N ARG A 62 8.50 -7.62 2.18
CA ARG A 62 8.84 -8.74 3.08
C ARG A 62 7.62 -9.60 3.40
N ALA A 63 6.42 -9.03 3.34
CA ALA A 63 5.17 -9.78 3.47
C ALA A 63 4.79 -10.57 2.19
N ILE A 64 5.44 -10.28 1.05
CA ILE A 64 5.31 -11.09 -0.19
C ILE A 64 6.38 -12.20 -0.26
N SER A 65 7.45 -12.10 0.54
CA SER A 65 8.49 -13.14 0.63
C SER A 65 8.00 -14.34 1.44
N VAL A 66 7.02 -15.06 0.91
CA VAL A 66 6.61 -16.40 1.33
C VAL A 66 6.20 -17.17 0.07
N ASN A 67 7.20 -17.67 -0.65
CA ASN A 67 7.39 -19.07 -1.06
C ASN A 67 8.40 -19.16 -2.21
#